data_AF-A0A3D3KN14-F1
#
_entry.id   AF-A0A3D3KN14-F1
#
_cell.length_a   1.000
_cell.length_b   1.000
_cell.length_c   1.000
_cell.angle_alpha   90.00
_cell.angle_beta   90.00
_cell.angle_gamma   90.00
#
_symmetry.space_group_name_H-M   'P 1'
#
loop_
_entity.id
_entity.type
_entity.pdbx_description
1 polymer ?
#
loop_
_entity_poly.entity_id
_entity_poly.type
_entity_poly.pdbx_seq_one_letter_code
_entity_poly.pdbx_strand_id
1 'polypeptide(L)'
;MSEVIQSKSKINYSYSTIKITQSRIDKGLIAIPVSLAEWFPEHNATIQVSLDDSDVLQTKNYASYRSATRECRIGGMAEWFNKNKIKDGNEIVVQLVDKENFIYKLIPEHKFLLKTQELQKSFDASEDETEASEQIIKLSQWTDLDEQKVAFNEYRRLIDTVKVEERRSVKRPSSRARESVPYNLRVLLGNIYQGHCQVCDFWFLKQDNNPYFETHHTDPSLGSNPKNIILVCANCHRQFEYANVHPERNKEGWLIMVSFNERTYSVNQVVLKTAFEDFFKKLFV
;
A
#
# COMPACT_ATOMS: atom_id res chain seq x y z
N MET A 1 8.28 -26.65 18.69
CA MET A 1 8.85 -25.94 17.53
C MET A 1 7.80 -24.94 17.09
N SER A 2 8.10 -23.65 17.15
CA SER A 2 7.19 -22.60 16.65
C SER A 2 7.24 -22.61 15.12
N GLU A 3 6.10 -22.78 14.47
CA GLU A 3 6.00 -22.85 13.01
C GLU A 3 5.47 -21.52 12.48
N VAL A 4 6.12 -20.98 11.44
CA VAL A 4 5.62 -19.80 10.71
C VAL A 4 5.17 -20.30 9.35
N ILE A 5 3.85 -20.28 9.14
CA ILE A 5 3.25 -20.70 7.87
C ILE A 5 3.13 -19.46 7.00
N GLN A 6 3.79 -19.47 5.84
CA GLN A 6 3.71 -18.38 4.86
C GLN A 6 2.75 -18.75 3.74
N SER A 7 1.86 -17.81 3.39
CA SER A 7 0.92 -17.95 2.28
C SER A 7 0.81 -16.65 1.49
N LYS A 8 0.34 -16.72 0.25
CA LYS A 8 0.13 -15.51 -0.57
C LYS A 8 -0.97 -14.65 0.06
N SER A 9 -0.71 -13.36 0.18
CA SER A 9 -1.67 -12.39 0.69
C SER A 9 -2.84 -12.22 -0.28
N LYS A 10 -4.03 -11.96 0.27
CA LYS A 10 -5.26 -11.64 -0.49
C LYS A 10 -5.35 -10.17 -0.90
N ILE A 11 -4.40 -9.35 -0.45
CA ILE A 11 -4.29 -7.92 -0.71
C ILE A 11 -2.84 -7.58 -1.08
N ASN A 12 -2.61 -6.39 -1.62
CA ASN A 12 -1.28 -5.91 -2.02
C ASN A 12 -0.42 -5.45 -0.83
N TYR A 13 -0.50 -6.19 0.28
CA TYR A 13 0.21 -5.91 1.53
C TYR A 13 0.60 -7.22 2.21
N SER A 14 1.81 -7.26 2.75
CA SER A 14 2.27 -8.33 3.64
C SER A 14 1.85 -8.02 5.07
N TYR A 15 1.43 -9.03 5.83
CA TYR A 15 1.01 -8.85 7.22
C TYR A 15 1.19 -10.13 8.05
N SER A 16 1.28 -9.95 9.36
CA SER A 16 1.48 -11.02 10.35
C SER A 16 0.21 -11.30 11.10
N THR A 17 -0.08 -12.57 11.33
CA THR A 17 -1.29 -13.07 12.00
C THR A 17 -0.97 -14.11 13.05
N ILE A 18 -1.84 -14.22 14.05
CA ILE A 18 -1.86 -15.30 15.03
C ILE A 18 -3.24 -15.97 15.03
N LYS A 19 -3.27 -17.29 15.15
CA LYS A 19 -4.51 -18.06 15.23
C LYS A 19 -5.03 -18.12 16.66
N ILE A 20 -6.32 -17.87 16.84
CA ILE A 20 -7.01 -17.94 18.13
C ILE A 20 -7.72 -19.27 18.28
N THR A 21 -7.63 -19.85 19.49
CA THR A 21 -8.29 -21.11 19.84
C THR A 21 -9.43 -20.90 20.83
N GLN A 22 -10.38 -21.84 20.89
CA GLN A 22 -11.54 -21.77 21.80
C GLN A 22 -11.11 -21.56 23.25
N SER A 23 -10.10 -22.29 23.74
CA SER A 23 -9.61 -22.13 25.12
C SER A 23 -9.11 -20.71 25.41
N ARG A 24 -8.57 -20.00 24.42
CA ARG A 24 -8.06 -18.63 24.57
C ARG A 24 -9.19 -17.61 24.58
N ILE A 25 -10.23 -17.86 23.78
CA ILE A 25 -11.48 -17.09 23.79
C ILE A 25 -12.15 -17.19 25.16
N ASP A 26 -12.33 -18.41 25.67
CA ASP A 26 -12.98 -18.66 26.96
C ASP A 26 -12.23 -17.98 28.11
N LYS A 27 -10.90 -17.92 28.02
CA LYS A 27 -10.01 -17.26 29.00
C LYS A 27 -9.87 -15.75 28.78
N GLY A 28 -10.41 -15.20 27.69
CA GLY A 28 -10.29 -13.78 27.36
C GLY A 28 -8.85 -13.30 27.19
N LEU A 29 -8.00 -14.11 26.56
CA LEU A 29 -6.60 -13.77 26.34
C LEU A 29 -6.12 -14.17 24.95
N ILE A 30 -5.04 -13.55 24.50
CA ILE A 30 -4.32 -13.93 23.29
C ILE A 30 -3.03 -14.64 23.69
N ALA A 31 -2.76 -15.80 23.10
CA ALA A 31 -1.46 -16.45 23.19
C ALA A 31 -0.57 -15.95 22.04
N ILE A 32 0.63 -15.48 22.39
CA ILE A 32 1.62 -15.03 21.41
C ILE A 32 2.59 -16.19 21.16
N PRO A 33 2.71 -16.70 19.93
CA PRO A 33 3.67 -17.74 19.58
C PRO A 33 5.10 -17.30 19.88
N VAL A 34 5.95 -18.25 20.27
CA VAL A 34 7.36 -17.98 20.60
C VAL A 34 8.12 -17.37 19.42
N SER A 35 7.77 -17.74 18.19
CA SER A 35 8.33 -17.18 16.95
C SER A 35 8.03 -15.68 16.77
N LEU A 36 7.06 -15.13 17.50
CA LEU A 36 6.73 -13.70 17.52
C LEU A 36 7.21 -13.02 18.82
N ALA A 37 7.82 -13.75 19.75
CA ALA A 37 8.15 -13.22 21.08
C ALA A 37 9.14 -12.05 21.04
N GLU A 38 10.02 -11.98 20.04
CA GLU A 38 10.98 -10.87 19.87
C GLU A 38 10.32 -9.51 19.60
N TRP A 39 9.04 -9.50 19.22
CA TRP A 39 8.26 -8.28 19.06
C TRP A 39 7.73 -7.75 20.41
N PHE A 40 7.75 -8.58 21.45
CA PHE A 40 7.15 -8.30 22.75
C PHE A 40 8.20 -8.16 23.85
N PRO A 41 7.85 -7.58 25.02
CA PRO A 41 8.76 -7.49 26.15
C PRO A 41 9.31 -8.87 26.59
N GLU A 42 10.56 -8.92 27.04
CA GLU A 42 11.15 -10.16 27.58
C GLU A 42 10.68 -10.50 29.00
N HIS A 43 9.98 -9.57 29.66
CA HIS A 43 9.50 -9.67 31.04
C HIS A 43 8.01 -9.36 31.10
N ASN A 44 7.39 -9.62 32.26
CA ASN A 44 5.99 -9.25 32.47
C ASN A 44 5.88 -7.72 32.53
N ALA A 45 4.98 -7.16 31.72
CA ALA A 45 4.86 -5.73 31.56
C ALA A 45 3.40 -5.36 31.27
N THR A 46 3.11 -4.07 31.35
CA THR A 46 1.93 -3.49 30.71
C THR A 46 2.30 -3.03 29.32
N ILE A 47 1.47 -3.38 28.33
CA ILE A 47 1.62 -2.94 26.94
C ILE A 47 0.44 -2.05 26.57
N GLN A 48 0.60 -1.25 25.52
CA GLN A 48 -0.48 -0.47 24.93
C GLN A 48 -0.97 -1.16 23.66
N VAL A 49 -2.30 -1.30 23.53
CA VAL A 49 -2.90 -1.86 22.30
C VAL A 49 -3.97 -0.93 21.76
N SER A 50 -3.91 -0.61 20.48
CA SER A 50 -5.07 -0.15 19.72
C SER A 50 -5.82 -1.37 19.17
N LEU A 51 -7.15 -1.34 19.28
CA LEU A 51 -8.02 -2.43 18.86
C LEU A 51 -8.85 -1.99 17.66
N ASP A 52 -8.86 -2.80 16.61
CA ASP A 52 -9.53 -2.49 15.33
C ASP A 52 -8.97 -1.20 14.68
N ASP A 53 -9.84 -0.23 14.41
CA ASP A 53 -9.56 1.11 13.85
C ASP A 53 -9.59 2.22 14.91
N SER A 54 -9.56 1.87 16.19
CA SER A 54 -9.59 2.85 17.27
C SER A 54 -8.24 3.50 17.51
N ASP A 55 -8.23 4.83 17.59
CA ASP A 55 -7.06 5.63 18.02
C ASP A 55 -6.84 5.58 19.54
N VAL A 56 -7.77 4.96 20.29
CA VAL A 56 -7.68 4.88 21.76
C VAL A 56 -6.81 3.70 22.15
N LEU A 57 -5.67 4.01 22.75
CA LEU A 57 -4.78 3.01 23.35
C LEU A 57 -5.40 2.44 24.63
N GLN A 58 -5.38 1.12 24.73
CA GLN A 58 -5.78 0.38 25.92
C GLN A 58 -4.56 -0.25 26.59
N THR A 59 -4.43 -0.06 27.89
CA THR A 59 -3.43 -0.77 28.69
C THR A 59 -3.86 -2.23 28.87
N LYS A 60 -2.99 -3.16 28.49
CA LYS A 60 -3.18 -4.61 28.72
C LYS A 60 -2.00 -5.19 29.49
N ASN A 61 -2.30 -6.20 30.30
CA ASN A 61 -1.26 -6.97 30.98
C ASN A 61 -0.67 -7.99 30.00
N TYR A 62 0.66 -7.98 29.90
CA TYR A 62 1.43 -8.94 29.14
C TYR A 62 2.24 -9.85 30.09
N ALA A 63 2.11 -11.16 29.90
CA ALA A 63 2.97 -12.14 30.54
C ALA A 63 3.99 -12.67 29.53
N SER A 64 5.26 -12.69 29.90
CA SER A 64 6.35 -13.19 29.04
C SER A 64 6.50 -14.71 29.10
N TYR A 65 7.22 -15.28 28.13
CA TYR A 65 7.59 -16.70 28.14
C TYR A 65 8.44 -17.08 29.37
N ARG A 66 9.17 -16.13 29.97
CA ARG A 66 9.99 -16.38 31.18
C ARG A 66 9.16 -16.46 32.46
N SER A 67 7.86 -16.18 32.39
CA SER A 67 6.96 -16.29 33.53
C SER A 67 6.64 -17.74 33.89
N ALA A 68 5.99 -17.96 35.04
CA ALA A 68 5.58 -19.28 35.52
C ALA A 68 4.68 -20.03 34.51
N THR A 69 3.96 -19.31 33.64
CA THR A 69 3.07 -19.92 32.64
C THR A 69 3.80 -20.46 31.42
N ARG A 70 5.09 -20.12 31.24
CA ARG A 70 5.91 -20.47 30.08
C ARG A 70 5.21 -20.20 28.75
N GLU A 71 4.53 -19.07 28.66
CA GLU A 71 3.74 -18.69 27.49
C GLU A 71 3.62 -17.17 27.44
N CYS A 72 3.83 -16.58 26.26
CA CYS A 72 3.57 -15.16 26.03
C CYS A 72 2.06 -14.91 25.91
N ARG A 73 1.50 -14.00 26.71
CA ARG A 73 0.05 -13.78 26.75
C ARG A 73 -0.32 -12.32 26.88
N ILE A 74 -1.34 -11.88 26.15
CA ILE A 74 -2.02 -10.59 26.35
C ILE A 74 -3.37 -10.88 27.00
N GLY A 75 -3.57 -10.42 28.22
CA GLY A 75 -4.83 -10.61 28.97
C GLY A 75 -5.86 -9.49 28.72
N GLY A 76 -7.11 -9.72 29.12
CA GLY A 76 -8.16 -8.69 29.09
C GLY A 76 -8.80 -8.47 27.72
N MET A 77 -8.95 -9.54 26.94
CA MET A 77 -9.44 -9.54 25.56
C MET A 77 -10.88 -10.04 25.40
N ALA A 78 -11.53 -10.50 26.49
CA ALA A 78 -12.88 -11.10 26.44
C ALA A 78 -13.93 -10.19 25.81
N GLU A 79 -14.00 -8.93 26.25
CA GLU A 79 -14.98 -7.96 25.72
C GLU A 79 -14.75 -7.69 24.22
N TRP A 80 -13.50 -7.54 23.81
CA TRP A 80 -13.15 -7.32 22.42
C TRP A 80 -13.45 -8.53 21.54
N PHE A 81 -13.19 -9.75 22.04
CA PHE A 81 -13.59 -10.99 21.35
C PHE A 81 -15.10 -11.06 21.14
N ASN A 82 -15.89 -10.73 22.16
CA ASN A 82 -17.35 -10.71 22.07
C ASN A 82 -17.85 -9.67 21.06
N LYS A 83 -17.33 -8.43 21.14
CA LYS A 83 -17.65 -7.34 20.20
C LYS A 83 -17.36 -7.75 18.75
N ASN A 84 -16.23 -8.43 18.52
CA ASN A 84 -15.79 -8.86 17.20
C ASN A 84 -16.30 -10.23 16.77
N LYS A 85 -17.11 -10.90 17.61
CA LYS A 85 -17.63 -12.25 17.38
C LYS A 85 -16.53 -13.25 16.99
N ILE A 86 -15.37 -13.15 17.66
CA ILE A 86 -14.22 -14.01 17.41
C ILE A 86 -14.58 -15.46 17.74
N LYS A 87 -14.23 -16.37 16.84
CA LYS A 87 -14.45 -17.81 16.96
C LYS A 87 -13.15 -18.59 16.89
N ASP A 88 -13.20 -19.84 17.35
CA ASP A 88 -12.09 -20.79 17.17
C ASP A 88 -11.61 -20.81 15.71
N GLY A 89 -10.30 -20.76 15.54
CA GLY A 89 -9.63 -20.74 14.25
C GLY A 89 -9.63 -19.39 13.53
N ASN A 90 -10.25 -18.34 14.08
CA ASN A 90 -10.06 -16.99 13.58
C ASN A 90 -8.63 -16.51 13.81
N GLU A 91 -8.21 -15.54 13.00
CA GLU A 91 -6.89 -14.98 13.07
C GLU A 91 -6.93 -13.48 13.39
N ILE A 92 -5.89 -13.02 14.09
CA ILE A 92 -5.70 -11.63 14.47
C ILE A 92 -4.43 -11.14 13.82
N VAL A 93 -4.53 -10.05 13.06
CA VAL A 93 -3.39 -9.28 12.57
C VAL A 93 -2.74 -8.57 13.74
N VAL A 94 -1.41 -8.69 13.83
CA VAL A 94 -0.58 -8.03 14.84
C VAL A 94 0.38 -7.10 14.12
N GLN A 95 0.33 -5.81 14.47
CA GLN A 95 1.27 -4.79 14.00
C GLN A 95 2.05 -4.23 15.19
N LEU A 96 3.35 -4.05 15.01
CA LEU A 96 4.26 -3.48 16.00
C LEU A 96 4.44 -2.00 15.66
N VAL A 97 3.67 -1.14 16.33
CA VAL A 97 3.64 0.31 16.04
C VAL A 97 4.84 1.01 16.67
N ASP A 98 5.15 0.66 17.92
CA ASP A 98 6.31 1.22 18.64
C ASP A 98 6.89 0.17 19.58
N LYS A 99 8.12 -0.25 19.30
CA LYS A 99 8.82 -1.27 20.10
C LYS A 99 9.35 -0.73 21.42
N GLU A 100 9.75 0.53 21.47
CA GLU A 100 10.33 1.14 22.66
C GLU A 100 9.25 1.37 23.72
N ASN A 101 8.06 1.77 23.28
CA ASN A 101 6.91 2.04 24.14
C ASN A 101 5.91 0.87 24.22
N PHE A 102 6.21 -0.27 23.59
CA PHE A 102 5.37 -1.47 23.55
C PHE A 102 3.93 -1.19 23.09
N ILE A 103 3.81 -0.50 21.96
CA ILE A 103 2.53 -0.15 21.32
C ILE A 103 2.28 -1.10 20.16
N TYR A 104 1.13 -1.75 20.20
CA TYR A 104 0.70 -2.72 19.18
C TYR A 104 -0.69 -2.36 18.65
N LYS A 105 -0.98 -2.80 17.43
CA LYS A 105 -2.34 -2.78 16.88
C LYS A 105 -2.82 -4.19 16.61
N LEU A 106 -4.02 -4.50 17.09
CA LEU A 106 -4.64 -5.82 16.98
C LEU A 106 -5.97 -5.71 16.24
N ILE A 107 -6.08 -6.47 15.15
CA ILE A 107 -7.23 -6.37 14.23
C ILE A 107 -7.64 -7.78 13.82
N PRO A 108 -8.93 -8.16 13.86
CA PRO A 108 -9.37 -9.43 13.27
C PRO A 108 -9.04 -9.44 11.77
N GLU A 109 -8.46 -10.52 11.25
CA GLU A 109 -7.96 -10.56 9.86
C GLU A 109 -9.03 -10.18 8.84
N HIS A 110 -10.26 -10.69 9.01
CA HIS A 110 -11.36 -10.36 8.11
C HIS A 110 -11.67 -8.85 8.07
N LYS A 111 -11.57 -8.14 9.20
CA LYS A 111 -11.74 -6.68 9.25
C LYS A 111 -10.57 -5.97 8.59
N PHE A 112 -9.34 -6.46 8.82
CA PHE A 112 -8.14 -5.94 8.18
C PHE A 112 -8.29 -5.93 6.65
N LEU A 113 -8.63 -7.08 6.08
CA LEU A 113 -8.82 -7.25 4.65
C LEU A 113 -9.93 -6.36 4.09
N LEU A 114 -11.10 -6.33 4.74
CA LEU A 114 -12.24 -5.54 4.28
C LEU A 114 -11.94 -4.04 4.29
N LYS A 115 -11.33 -3.54 5.36
CA LYS A 115 -11.00 -2.11 5.47
C LYS A 115 -9.91 -1.70 4.48
N THR A 116 -8.91 -2.54 4.26
CA THR A 116 -7.90 -2.27 3.20
C THR A 116 -8.58 -2.14 1.84
N GLN A 117 -9.49 -3.05 1.48
CA GLN A 117 -10.21 -2.97 0.22
C GLN A 117 -11.13 -1.75 0.12
N GLU A 118 -11.75 -1.34 1.22
CA GLU A 118 -12.55 -0.10 1.29
C GLU A 118 -11.67 1.12 1.02
N LEU A 119 -10.53 1.24 1.69
CA LEU A 119 -9.57 2.33 1.49
C LEU A 119 -9.02 2.35 0.05
N GLN A 120 -8.72 1.20 -0.53
CA GLN A 120 -8.29 1.08 -1.92
C GLN A 120 -9.37 1.55 -2.91
N LYS A 121 -10.64 1.23 -2.66
CA LYS A 121 -11.76 1.72 -3.48
C LYS A 121 -11.94 3.22 -3.36
N SER A 122 -11.82 3.78 -2.16
CA SER A 122 -11.88 5.23 -1.94
C SER A 122 -10.72 5.95 -2.63
N PHE A 123 -9.53 5.36 -2.60
CA PHE A 123 -8.39 5.86 -3.35
C PHE A 123 -8.62 5.83 -4.87
N ASP A 124 -9.16 4.73 -5.40
CA ASP A 124 -9.47 4.63 -6.83
C ASP A 124 -10.55 5.61 -7.30
N ALA A 125 -11.43 6.01 -6.39
CA ALA A 125 -12.55 6.92 -6.66
C ALA A 125 -12.26 8.39 -6.34
N SER A 126 -11.03 8.74 -5.93
CA SER A 126 -10.70 10.11 -5.50
C SER A 126 -10.96 11.15 -6.60
N GLU A 127 -11.60 12.26 -6.21
CA GLU A 127 -12.05 13.33 -7.10
C GLU A 127 -11.00 14.42 -7.32
N ASP A 128 -9.94 14.45 -6.49
CA ASP A 128 -8.79 15.34 -6.65
C ASP A 128 -7.49 14.74 -6.06
N GLU A 129 -6.36 15.45 -6.24
CA GLU A 129 -5.04 15.02 -5.74
C GLU A 129 -4.91 15.09 -4.21
N THR A 130 -5.66 15.98 -3.56
CA THR A 130 -5.64 16.13 -2.11
C THR A 130 -6.32 14.92 -1.46
N GLU A 131 -7.51 14.57 -1.92
CA GLU A 131 -8.23 13.39 -1.48
C GLU A 131 -7.41 12.12 -1.71
N ALA A 132 -6.84 11.96 -2.91
CA ALA A 132 -5.99 10.80 -3.23
C ALA A 132 -4.78 10.71 -2.28
N SER A 133 -4.16 11.84 -1.94
CA SER A 133 -3.04 11.88 -0.98
C SER A 133 -3.49 11.51 0.44
N GLU A 134 -4.64 11.99 0.89
CA GLU A 134 -5.22 11.60 2.18
C GLU A 134 -5.52 10.11 2.27
N GLN A 135 -5.97 9.47 1.18
CA GLN A 135 -6.21 8.03 1.17
C GLN A 135 -4.90 7.23 1.25
N ILE A 136 -3.79 7.73 0.67
CA ILE A 136 -2.47 7.13 0.85
C ILE A 136 -2.04 7.20 2.32
N ILE A 137 -2.25 8.35 2.98
CA ILE A 137 -1.96 8.51 4.41
C ILE A 137 -2.78 7.52 5.25
N LYS A 138 -4.08 7.39 4.96
CA LYS A 138 -4.96 6.43 5.65
C LYS A 138 -4.52 4.97 5.44
N LEU A 139 -4.13 4.61 4.21
CA LEU A 139 -3.58 3.28 3.91
C LEU A 139 -2.25 3.01 4.63
N SER A 140 -1.37 4.02 4.69
CA SER A 140 -0.10 3.99 5.43
C SER A 140 -0.32 3.70 6.91
N GLN A 141 -1.16 4.50 7.57
CA GLN A 141 -1.52 4.30 8.97
C GLN A 141 -2.26 2.99 9.24
N TRP A 142 -3.10 2.53 8.30
CA TRP A 142 -3.84 1.28 8.44
C TRP A 142 -2.92 0.06 8.33
N THR A 143 -2.01 0.06 7.35
CA THR A 143 -1.16 -1.08 7.01
C THR A 143 0.18 -1.09 7.75
N ASP A 144 0.50 -0.02 8.48
CA ASP A 144 1.76 0.16 9.21
C ASP A 144 2.97 0.13 8.25
N LEU A 145 2.85 0.89 7.17
CA LEU A 145 3.90 1.06 6.16
C LEU A 145 4.07 2.54 5.88
N ASP A 146 5.28 2.95 5.52
CA ASP A 146 5.52 4.30 5.03
C ASP A 146 4.74 4.60 3.73
N GLU A 147 4.40 5.88 3.53
CA GLU A 147 3.59 6.33 2.40
C GLU A 147 4.21 5.99 1.05
N GLN A 148 5.54 5.97 0.96
CA GLN A 148 6.24 5.62 -0.27
C GLN A 148 6.00 4.15 -0.63
N LYS A 149 6.15 3.22 0.33
CA LYS A 149 5.81 1.79 0.12
C LYS A 149 4.34 1.59 -0.21
N VAL A 150 3.43 2.33 0.43
CA VAL A 150 2.01 2.29 0.08
C VAL A 150 1.79 2.72 -1.36
N ALA A 151 2.39 3.83 -1.79
CA ALA A 151 2.28 4.29 -3.17
C ALA A 151 2.81 3.22 -4.17
N PHE A 152 3.93 2.58 -3.86
CA PHE A 152 4.44 1.47 -4.67
C PHE A 152 3.49 0.27 -4.74
N ASN A 153 2.94 -0.15 -3.60
CA ASN A 153 2.01 -1.29 -3.53
C ASN A 153 0.72 -1.02 -4.32
N GLU A 154 0.19 0.20 -4.21
CA GLU A 154 -1.01 0.62 -4.92
C GLU A 154 -0.75 0.80 -6.42
N TYR A 155 0.42 1.31 -6.80
CA TYR A 155 0.83 1.34 -8.21
C TYR A 155 0.90 -0.07 -8.82
N ARG A 156 1.49 -1.03 -8.09
CA ARG A 156 1.49 -2.44 -8.49
C ARG A 156 0.08 -3.00 -8.59
N ARG A 157 -0.80 -2.73 -7.61
CA ARG A 157 -2.20 -3.15 -7.68
C ARG A 157 -2.87 -2.65 -8.95
N LEU A 158 -2.69 -1.38 -9.31
CA LEU A 158 -3.30 -0.80 -10.51
C LEU A 158 -2.73 -1.37 -11.80
N ILE A 159 -1.44 -1.73 -11.85
CA ILE A 159 -0.85 -2.41 -13.01
C ILE A 159 -1.57 -3.73 -13.31
N ASP A 160 -1.90 -4.49 -12.25
CA ASP A 160 -2.50 -5.82 -12.37
C ASP A 160 -4.03 -5.78 -12.54
N THR A 161 -4.70 -4.74 -12.02
CA THR A 161 -6.17 -4.67 -11.96
C THR A 161 -6.78 -3.79 -13.05
N VAL A 162 -6.10 -2.73 -13.48
CA VAL A 162 -6.59 -1.83 -14.53
C VAL A 162 -6.36 -2.50 -15.87
N LYS A 163 -7.43 -2.80 -16.62
CA LYS A 163 -7.30 -3.34 -17.97
C LYS A 163 -6.75 -2.30 -18.92
N VAL A 164 -5.95 -2.74 -19.89
CA VAL A 164 -5.57 -1.91 -21.03
C VAL A 164 -6.77 -1.87 -21.98
N GLU A 165 -7.50 -0.76 -21.97
CA GLU A 165 -8.70 -0.55 -22.79
C GLU A 165 -8.54 0.70 -23.65
N GLU A 166 -9.29 0.77 -24.75
CA GLU A 166 -9.39 1.98 -25.56
C GLU A 166 -10.01 3.13 -24.74
N ARG A 167 -9.49 4.33 -24.95
CA ARG A 167 -9.90 5.52 -24.21
C ARG A 167 -11.33 5.90 -24.58
N ARG A 168 -12.16 6.13 -23.57
CA ARG A 168 -13.55 6.56 -23.79
C ARG A 168 -13.55 8.01 -24.26
N SER A 169 -14.24 8.29 -25.36
CA SER A 169 -14.43 9.68 -25.80
C SER A 169 -15.46 10.37 -24.91
N VAL A 170 -15.06 11.36 -24.10
CA VAL A 170 -15.99 12.18 -23.33
C VAL A 170 -16.51 13.30 -24.23
N LYS A 171 -17.84 13.40 -24.39
CA LYS A 171 -18.46 14.55 -25.05
C LYS A 171 -18.41 15.74 -24.08
N ARG A 172 -17.56 16.75 -24.34
CA ARG A 172 -17.68 18.08 -23.70
C ARG A 172 -18.37 19.05 -24.66
N PRO A 173 -19.17 20.02 -24.16
CA PRO A 173 -19.83 21.02 -24.99
C PRO A 173 -18.79 22.03 -25.49
N SER A 174 -18.16 21.71 -26.64
CA SER A 174 -17.37 22.57 -27.57
C SER A 174 -16.09 21.92 -28.11
N SER A 175 -15.65 20.78 -27.55
CA SER A 175 -14.60 19.93 -28.15
C SER A 175 -14.61 18.55 -27.49
N ARG A 176 -14.18 17.49 -28.21
CA ARG A 176 -13.87 16.20 -27.56
C ARG A 176 -12.57 16.38 -26.77
N ALA A 177 -12.66 16.74 -25.50
CA ALA A 177 -11.51 16.68 -24.61
C ALA A 177 -11.22 15.22 -24.28
N ARG A 178 -9.97 14.78 -24.50
CA ARG A 178 -9.55 13.43 -24.13
C ARG A 178 -9.52 13.29 -22.59
N GLU A 179 -9.85 12.11 -22.09
CA GLU A 179 -9.98 11.80 -20.65
C GLU A 179 -8.69 12.10 -19.85
N SER A 180 -8.71 13.00 -18.86
CA SER A 180 -7.52 13.28 -18.03
C SER A 180 -7.02 12.04 -17.29
N VAL A 181 -5.72 12.01 -16.97
CA VAL A 181 -5.18 10.98 -16.08
C VAL A 181 -5.88 11.09 -14.71
N PRO A 182 -6.38 9.98 -14.14
CA PRO A 182 -6.99 9.94 -12.81
C PRO A 182 -6.08 10.50 -11.72
N TYR A 183 -6.66 11.17 -10.73
CA TYR A 183 -5.92 11.84 -9.66
C TYR A 183 -5.09 10.88 -8.81
N ASN A 184 -5.63 9.70 -8.52
CA ASN A 184 -4.91 8.65 -7.80
C ASN A 184 -3.59 8.29 -8.50
N LEU A 185 -3.60 8.08 -9.82
CA LEU A 185 -2.40 7.74 -10.59
C LEU A 185 -1.39 8.89 -10.63
N ARG A 186 -1.85 10.14 -10.68
CA ARG A 186 -0.97 11.33 -10.60
C ARG A 186 -0.25 11.38 -9.25
N VAL A 187 -0.97 11.16 -8.15
CA VAL A 187 -0.38 11.09 -6.79
C VAL A 187 0.63 9.95 -6.67
N LEU A 188 0.31 8.75 -7.18
CA LEU A 188 1.25 7.63 -7.16
C LEU A 188 2.55 7.95 -7.89
N LEU A 189 2.44 8.47 -9.12
CA LEU A 189 3.62 8.83 -9.91
C LEU A 189 4.42 9.95 -9.22
N GLY A 190 3.74 10.95 -8.65
CA GLY A 190 4.37 12.01 -7.88
C GLY A 190 5.16 11.48 -6.68
N ASN A 191 4.60 10.55 -5.90
CA ASN A 191 5.26 9.94 -4.74
C ASN A 191 6.42 9.01 -5.14
N ILE A 192 6.26 8.25 -6.22
CA ILE A 192 7.26 7.27 -6.70
C ILE A 192 8.47 7.98 -7.30
N TYR A 193 8.24 8.99 -8.14
CA TYR A 193 9.29 9.68 -8.89
C TYR A 193 9.71 11.00 -8.27
N GLN A 194 9.03 11.48 -7.23
CA GLN A 194 9.35 12.72 -6.52
C GLN A 194 9.46 13.94 -7.46
N GLY A 195 8.70 13.94 -8.55
CA GLY A 195 8.74 14.97 -9.59
C GLY A 195 9.81 14.81 -10.67
N HIS A 196 10.70 13.84 -10.55
CA HIS A 196 11.74 13.56 -11.54
C HIS A 196 11.15 13.04 -12.85
N CYS A 197 11.43 13.73 -13.96
CA CYS A 197 11.02 13.32 -15.29
C CYS A 197 11.52 11.91 -15.60
N GLN A 198 10.63 11.00 -16.00
CA GLN A 198 11.02 9.62 -16.33
C GLN A 198 11.93 9.51 -17.56
N VAL A 199 12.04 10.56 -18.38
CA VAL A 199 12.83 10.53 -19.63
C VAL A 199 14.20 11.18 -19.48
N CYS A 200 14.27 12.31 -18.76
CA CYS A 200 15.50 13.11 -18.67
C CYS A 200 15.93 13.45 -17.24
N ASP A 201 15.22 12.94 -16.24
CA ASP A 201 15.47 13.15 -14.80
C ASP A 201 15.38 14.60 -14.32
N PHE A 202 15.07 15.56 -15.19
CA PHE A 202 14.88 16.96 -14.83
C PHE A 202 13.63 17.14 -13.94
N TRP A 203 13.77 17.99 -12.93
CA TRP A 203 12.69 18.41 -12.03
C TRP A 203 12.99 19.81 -11.48
N PHE A 204 11.95 20.44 -10.94
CA PHE A 204 12.05 21.71 -10.21
C PHE A 204 10.86 21.87 -9.27
N LEU A 205 11.01 22.75 -8.28
CA LEU A 205 9.94 23.09 -7.35
C LEU A 205 9.09 24.25 -7.86
N LYS A 206 7.79 24.18 -7.62
CA LYS A 206 6.85 25.30 -7.70
C LYS A 206 7.08 26.26 -6.52
N GLN A 207 6.40 27.41 -6.54
CA GLN A 207 6.43 28.38 -5.45
C GLN A 207 5.91 27.82 -4.10
N ASP A 208 5.06 26.80 -4.15
CA ASP A 208 4.53 26.09 -2.97
C ASP A 208 5.50 25.02 -2.43
N ASN A 209 6.75 24.98 -2.93
CA ASN A 209 7.77 23.98 -2.64
C ASN A 209 7.39 22.53 -3.02
N ASN A 210 6.31 22.32 -3.77
CA ASN A 210 6.00 21.00 -4.34
C ASN A 210 6.66 20.83 -5.70
N PRO A 211 7.08 19.61 -6.08
CA PRO A 211 7.62 19.37 -7.40
C PRO A 211 6.61 19.69 -8.51
N TYR A 212 7.08 20.28 -9.59
CA TYR A 212 6.30 20.44 -10.81
C TYR A 212 6.52 19.25 -11.75
N PHE A 213 5.45 18.65 -12.25
CA PHE A 213 5.48 17.65 -13.29
C PHE A 213 4.17 17.65 -14.10
N GLU A 214 4.21 17.04 -15.27
CA GLU A 214 3.05 16.75 -16.11
C GLU A 214 2.93 15.23 -16.31
N THR A 215 1.72 14.75 -16.59
CA THR A 215 1.49 13.35 -16.95
C THR A 215 1.13 13.23 -18.42
N HIS A 216 1.63 12.19 -19.08
CA HIS A 216 1.44 12.00 -20.52
C HIS A 216 0.96 10.58 -20.85
N HIS A 217 -0.06 10.46 -21.70
CA HIS A 217 -0.46 9.20 -22.31
C HIS A 217 0.50 8.87 -23.46
N THR A 218 1.34 7.85 -23.29
CA THR A 218 2.31 7.39 -24.29
C THR A 218 1.66 6.83 -25.56
N ASP A 219 0.45 6.30 -25.45
CA ASP A 219 -0.48 6.06 -26.55
C ASP A 219 -1.79 6.82 -26.27
N PRO A 220 -2.14 7.83 -27.08
CA PRO A 220 -3.32 8.65 -26.85
C PRO A 220 -4.64 7.90 -27.05
N SER A 221 -4.63 6.76 -27.73
CA SER A 221 -5.81 5.92 -28.00
C SER A 221 -6.17 5.00 -26.83
N LEU A 222 -5.22 4.74 -25.94
CA LEU A 222 -5.42 3.88 -24.77
C LEU A 222 -5.80 4.69 -23.54
N GLY A 223 -6.55 4.04 -22.63
CA GLY A 223 -6.95 4.61 -21.34
C GLY A 223 -5.77 4.80 -20.38
N SER A 224 -6.11 5.12 -19.14
CA SER A 224 -5.13 5.49 -18.09
C SER A 224 -4.55 4.28 -17.33
N ASN A 225 -4.25 3.19 -18.04
CA ASN A 225 -3.48 2.09 -17.46
C ASN A 225 -2.07 2.60 -17.10
N PRO A 226 -1.48 2.21 -15.94
CA PRO A 226 -0.14 2.64 -15.55
C PRO A 226 0.96 2.45 -16.61
N LYS A 227 0.90 1.40 -17.44
CA LYS A 227 1.84 1.14 -18.54
C LYS A 227 1.76 2.17 -19.68
N ASN A 228 0.66 2.91 -19.74
CA ASN A 228 0.41 3.92 -20.75
C ASN A 228 0.67 5.34 -20.25
N ILE A 229 0.89 5.56 -18.96
CA ILE A 229 1.09 6.88 -18.37
C ILE A 229 2.54 7.05 -17.93
N ILE A 230 3.10 8.23 -18.19
CA ILE A 230 4.40 8.63 -17.67
C ILE A 230 4.33 10.02 -17.02
N LEU A 231 5.19 10.25 -16.03
CA LEU A 231 5.49 11.52 -15.41
C LEU A 231 6.69 12.16 -16.13
N VAL A 232 6.50 13.38 -16.62
CA VAL A 232 7.48 14.10 -17.44
C VAL A 232 7.56 15.57 -17.03
N CYS A 233 8.71 16.20 -17.29
CA CYS A 233 8.82 17.65 -17.21
C CYS A 233 8.13 18.33 -18.41
N ALA A 234 7.85 19.63 -18.28
CA ALA A 234 7.20 20.41 -19.34
C ALA A 234 7.88 20.29 -20.71
N ASN A 235 9.21 20.26 -20.75
CA ASN A 235 9.95 20.14 -22.00
C ASN A 235 9.74 18.77 -22.68
N CYS A 236 9.85 17.67 -21.92
CA CYS A 236 9.59 16.33 -22.46
C CYS A 236 8.12 16.15 -22.84
N HIS A 237 7.19 16.70 -22.04
CA HIS A 237 5.76 16.69 -22.38
C HIS A 237 5.49 17.34 -23.74
N ARG A 238 6.04 18.54 -23.98
CA ARG A 238 5.93 19.22 -25.28
C ARG A 238 6.58 18.44 -26.42
N GLN A 239 7.69 17.75 -26.17
CA GLN A 239 8.28 16.87 -27.17
C GLN A 239 7.37 15.69 -27.51
N PHE A 240 6.68 15.09 -26.53
CA PHE A 240 5.67 14.08 -26.83
C PHE A 240 4.49 14.62 -27.66
N GLU A 241 4.09 15.87 -27.47
CA GLU A 241 2.97 16.48 -28.20
C GLU A 241 3.33 16.87 -29.64
N TYR A 242 4.54 17.38 -29.88
CA TYR A 242 4.86 18.10 -31.12
C TYR A 242 6.08 17.55 -31.88
N ALA A 243 6.94 16.75 -31.27
CA ALA A 243 8.08 16.18 -31.97
C ALA A 243 7.66 14.98 -32.84
N ASN A 244 8.58 14.50 -33.68
CA ASN A 244 8.44 13.18 -34.29
C ASN A 244 8.78 12.12 -33.24
N VAL A 245 7.77 11.51 -32.62
CA VAL A 245 7.91 10.58 -31.51
C VAL A 245 7.94 9.13 -32.00
N HIS A 246 9.00 8.40 -31.66
CA HIS A 246 9.08 6.94 -31.87
C HIS A 246 9.21 6.22 -30.52
N PRO A 247 8.12 5.66 -29.98
CA PRO A 247 8.16 4.91 -28.72
C PRO A 247 8.62 3.46 -28.96
N GLU A 248 9.46 2.95 -28.07
CA GLU A 248 9.86 1.54 -28.03
C GLU A 248 9.39 0.90 -26.72
N ARG A 249 8.64 -0.21 -26.85
CA ARG A 249 8.07 -0.92 -25.70
C ARG A 249 8.67 -2.32 -25.56
N ASN A 250 8.76 -2.79 -24.32
CA ASN A 250 9.11 -4.18 -24.05
C ASN A 250 7.91 -5.13 -24.29
N LYS A 251 8.14 -6.44 -24.14
CA LYS A 251 7.11 -7.48 -24.34
C LYS A 251 5.91 -7.37 -23.39
N GLU A 252 6.07 -6.70 -22.25
CA GLU A 252 5.03 -6.48 -21.27
C GLU A 252 4.25 -5.17 -21.50
N GLY A 253 4.63 -4.39 -22.52
CA GLY A 253 3.98 -3.13 -22.92
C GLY A 253 4.56 -1.88 -22.25
N TRP A 254 5.60 -1.98 -21.44
CA TRP A 254 6.25 -0.82 -20.83
C TRP A 254 7.06 -0.03 -21.85
N LEU A 255 6.90 1.29 -21.87
CA LEU A 255 7.78 2.18 -22.64
C LEU A 255 9.18 2.16 -22.02
N ILE A 256 10.16 1.66 -22.77
CA ILE A 256 11.56 1.52 -22.30
C ILE A 256 12.51 2.53 -22.95
N MET A 257 12.21 2.94 -24.19
CA MET A 257 12.94 3.99 -24.90
C MET A 257 11.95 4.88 -25.64
N VAL A 258 12.31 6.15 -25.84
CA VAL A 258 11.58 7.07 -26.71
C VAL A 258 12.56 7.90 -27.51
N SER A 259 12.31 8.05 -28.81
CA SER A 259 13.04 9.00 -29.64
C SER A 259 12.19 10.24 -29.89
N PHE A 260 12.77 11.41 -29.66
CA PHE A 260 12.23 12.70 -30.08
C PHE A 260 13.08 13.23 -31.23
N ASN A 261 12.51 13.22 -32.44
CA ASN A 261 13.25 13.44 -33.67
C ASN A 261 14.40 12.41 -33.79
N GLU A 262 15.65 12.85 -33.70
CA GLU A 262 16.85 12.00 -33.86
C GLU A 262 17.50 11.61 -32.51
N ARG A 263 16.95 12.07 -31.38
CA ARG A 263 17.53 11.82 -30.05
C ARG A 263 16.73 10.77 -29.31
N THR A 264 17.40 9.70 -28.90
CA THR A 264 16.81 8.58 -28.16
C THR A 264 17.12 8.68 -26.68
N TYR A 265 16.12 8.44 -25.84
CA TYR A 265 16.20 8.47 -24.39
C TYR A 265 15.70 7.16 -23.79
N SER A 266 16.38 6.67 -22.76
CA SER A 266 15.86 5.59 -21.92
C SER A 266 14.79 6.12 -20.99
N VAL A 267 13.72 5.35 -20.78
CA VAL A 267 12.62 5.72 -19.89
C VAL A 267 12.73 4.98 -18.56
N ASN A 268 12.75 5.74 -17.48
CA ASN A 268 12.84 5.24 -16.11
C ASN A 268 11.51 4.59 -15.67
N GLN A 269 11.38 3.30 -15.87
CA GLN A 269 10.27 2.49 -15.35
C GLN A 269 10.68 1.84 -14.04
N VAL A 270 10.17 2.34 -12.91
CA VAL A 270 10.58 1.85 -11.57
C VAL A 270 10.29 0.36 -11.40
N VAL A 271 9.21 -0.11 -12.01
CA VAL A 271 8.76 -1.51 -12.07
C VAL A 271 9.77 -2.45 -12.73
N LEU A 272 10.65 -1.94 -13.60
CA LEU A 272 11.68 -2.73 -14.28
C LEU A 272 13.01 -2.73 -13.52
N LYS A 273 13.18 -1.80 -12.56
CA LYS A 273 14.40 -1.63 -11.76
C LYS A 273 14.29 -2.27 -10.38
N THR A 274 13.09 -2.30 -9.83
CA THR A 274 12.82 -2.83 -8.49
C THR A 274 12.28 -4.25 -8.59
N ALA A 275 12.94 -5.20 -7.94
CA ALA A 275 12.36 -6.53 -7.76
C ALA A 275 11.12 -6.40 -6.88
N PHE A 276 9.94 -6.72 -7.43
CA PHE A 276 8.73 -6.75 -6.63
C PHE A 276 8.73 -7.98 -5.73
N GLU A 277 8.85 -7.74 -4.43
CA GLU A 277 8.56 -8.80 -3.45
C GLU A 277 7.09 -9.14 -3.51
N ASP A 278 6.75 -10.43 -3.54
CA ASP A 278 5.37 -10.86 -3.41
C ASP A 278 4.79 -10.50 -2.04
N PHE A 279 3.47 -10.32 -2.00
CA PHE A 279 2.77 -10.02 -0.76
C PHE A 279 2.43 -11.31 -0.03
N PHE A 280 2.87 -11.41 1.22
CA PHE A 280 2.72 -12.63 2.02
C PHE A 280 1.99 -12.38 3.33
N LYS A 281 1.09 -13.30 3.66
CA LYS A 281 0.56 -13.47 5.00
C LYS A 281 1.45 -14.45 5.75
N LYS A 282 1.94 -14.04 6.92
CA LYS A 282 2.66 -14.90 7.86
C LYS A 282 1.75 -15.27 9.02
N LEU A 283 1.44 -16.55 9.16
CA LEU A 283 0.71 -17.08 10.30
C LEU A 283 1.70 -17.66 11.31
N PHE A 284 1.73 -17.08 12.50
CA PHE A 284 2.50 -17.56 13.63
C PHE A 284 1.63 -18.52 14.44
N VAL A 285 2.11 -19.75 14.64
CA VAL A 285 1.41 -20.84 15.34
C VAL A 285 2.14 -21.20 16.64
#